data_AF-A0A3P6QZI8-F1
#
_entry.id   AF-A0A3P6QZI8-F1
#
_cell.length_a   1.000
_cell.length_b   1.000
_cell.length_c   1.000
_cell.angle_alpha   90.00
_cell.angle_beta   90.00
_cell.angle_gamma   90.00
#
_symmetry.space_group_name_H-M   'P 1'
#
loop_
_entity.id
_entity.type
_entity.pdbx_description
1 polymer ?
#
loop_
_entity_poly.entity_id
_entity_poly.type
_entity_poly.pdbx_seq_one_letter_code
_entity_poly.pdbx_strand_id
1 'polypeptide(L)'
;KKRRVSDDDDDVSGITDYVEIGHWSENNLTIYEDELWWGADAVPFSQCSLECRTGYRKQLIKVNFTSSFLTFHSGVAQISDISFQDEQCCWACSKCEDYEYLINETHCVACDLGWWPTDDRKGCYDLSINHLKHMRWRSLYSIVPAIFAVIGIIATLFV
;
A
#
# COMPACT_ATOMS: atom_id res chain seq x y z
N LYS A 1 -34.14 15.71 -21.56
CA LYS A 1 -35.16 16.38 -20.72
C LYS A 1 -34.86 16.08 -19.25
N LYS A 2 -33.89 16.77 -18.64
CA LYS A 2 -33.52 16.63 -17.21
C LYS A 2 -34.65 17.21 -16.35
N ARG A 3 -35.30 16.41 -15.52
CA ARG A 3 -36.34 16.89 -14.60
C ARG A 3 -35.64 17.48 -13.38
N ARG A 4 -35.69 18.81 -13.23
CA ARG A 4 -35.33 19.49 -11.98
C ARG A 4 -36.31 19.03 -10.92
N VAL A 5 -35.78 18.57 -9.79
CA VAL A 5 -36.55 18.43 -8.55
C VAL A 5 -37.24 19.77 -8.32
N SER A 6 -38.57 19.76 -8.35
CA SER A 6 -39.39 20.90 -7.98
C SER A 6 -39.69 20.66 -6.50
N ASP A 7 -39.10 21.49 -5.64
CA ASP A 7 -39.62 21.72 -4.31
C ASP A 7 -41.05 22.26 -4.47
N ASP A 8 -41.93 21.90 -3.53
CA ASP A 8 -43.39 22.13 -3.53
C ASP A 8 -44.23 21.01 -4.18
N ASP A 9 -44.47 19.94 -3.41
CA ASP A 9 -45.84 19.48 -3.06
C ASP A 9 -45.78 18.18 -2.23
N ASP A 10 -46.48 18.21 -1.10
CA ASP A 10 -46.76 17.08 -0.22
C ASP A 10 -47.52 15.96 -0.96
N ASP A 11 -47.11 14.71 -0.72
CA ASP A 11 -47.79 13.45 -1.09
C ASP A 11 -47.72 12.98 -2.56
N VAL A 12 -46.50 12.81 -3.08
CA VAL A 12 -46.22 11.91 -4.21
C VAL A 12 -45.20 10.88 -3.77
N SER A 13 -45.64 9.63 -3.62
CA SER A 13 -44.74 8.48 -3.53
C SER A 13 -43.66 8.63 -4.60
N GLY A 14 -42.39 8.72 -4.19
CA GLY A 14 -41.28 9.06 -5.09
C GLY A 14 -41.30 8.20 -6.35
N ILE A 15 -41.80 8.74 -7.46
CA ILE A 15 -41.86 8.04 -8.74
C ILE A 15 -40.44 7.95 -9.27
N THR A 16 -39.86 6.77 -9.12
CA THR A 16 -38.62 6.36 -9.79
C THR A 16 -38.99 5.83 -11.18
N ASP A 17 -38.30 6.30 -12.20
CA ASP A 17 -38.49 5.84 -13.58
C ASP A 17 -37.17 5.30 -14.14
N TYR A 18 -37.25 4.32 -15.04
CA TYR A 18 -36.07 3.76 -15.70
C TYR A 18 -35.70 4.60 -16.92
N VAL A 19 -34.41 4.91 -17.06
CA VAL A 19 -33.86 5.64 -18.20
C VAL A 19 -32.83 4.74 -18.88
N GLU A 20 -32.94 4.60 -20.19
CA GLU A 20 -31.94 3.87 -21.00
C GLU A 20 -30.66 4.70 -21.04
N ILE A 21 -29.54 4.15 -20.55
CA ILE A 21 -28.23 4.83 -20.43
C ILE A 21 -27.18 4.28 -21.40
N GLY A 22 -27.59 3.44 -22.35
CA GLY A 22 -26.67 2.80 -23.29
C GLY A 22 -27.27 1.62 -24.03
N HIS A 23 -26.47 1.07 -24.95
CA HIS A 23 -26.81 -0.09 -25.75
C HIS A 23 -25.59 -1.00 -25.91
N TRP A 24 -25.82 -2.31 -25.92
CA TRP A 24 -24.80 -3.32 -26.13
C TRP A 24 -25.20 -4.25 -27.28
N SER A 25 -24.31 -4.39 -28.27
CA SER A 25 -24.48 -5.35 -29.37
C SER A 25 -23.13 -5.73 -29.95
N GLU A 26 -22.97 -6.98 -30.38
CA GLU A 26 -21.77 -7.49 -31.06
C GLU A 26 -20.45 -7.14 -30.35
N ASN A 27 -20.38 -7.33 -29.03
CA ASN A 27 -19.24 -6.97 -28.18
C ASN A 27 -18.89 -5.47 -28.12
N ASN A 28 -19.72 -4.60 -28.70
CA ASN A 28 -19.58 -3.16 -28.61
C ASN A 28 -20.54 -2.60 -27.54
N LEU A 29 -19.97 -2.03 -26.49
CA LEU A 29 -20.70 -1.38 -25.41
C LEU A 29 -20.67 0.13 -25.63
N THR A 30 -21.85 0.74 -25.75
CA THR A 30 -22.02 2.20 -25.81
C THR A 30 -22.80 2.66 -24.59
N ILE A 31 -22.21 3.55 -23.79
CA ILE A 31 -22.82 4.11 -22.56
C ILE A 31 -22.86 5.63 -22.69
N TYR A 32 -23.99 6.22 -22.33
CA TYR A 32 -24.20 7.67 -22.28
C TYR A 32 -23.84 8.18 -20.88
N GLU A 33 -22.61 8.64 -20.71
CA GLU A 33 -22.10 9.09 -19.41
C GLU A 33 -22.82 10.34 -18.86
N ASP A 34 -23.40 11.16 -19.73
CA ASP A 34 -24.14 12.37 -19.36
C ASP A 34 -25.55 12.09 -18.81
N GLU A 35 -26.05 10.88 -19.05
CA GLU A 35 -27.31 10.35 -18.52
C GLU A 35 -27.11 9.54 -17.25
N LEU A 36 -25.87 9.12 -16.96
CA LEU A 36 -25.54 8.53 -15.67
C LEU A 36 -25.84 9.56 -14.57
N TRP A 37 -26.58 9.08 -13.57
CA TRP A 37 -27.10 9.91 -12.49
C TRP A 37 -26.06 10.19 -11.39
N TRP A 38 -24.88 9.58 -11.48
CA TRP A 38 -23.75 9.91 -10.63
C TRP A 38 -23.40 11.38 -10.90
N GLY A 39 -23.49 12.24 -9.87
CA GLY A 39 -23.00 13.62 -9.97
C GLY A 39 -21.56 13.64 -10.51
N ALA A 40 -21.12 14.75 -11.09
CA ALA A 40 -19.89 14.85 -11.88
C ALA A 40 -18.62 14.21 -11.26
N ASP A 41 -18.57 14.04 -9.93
CA ASP A 41 -17.45 13.43 -9.21
C ASP A 41 -17.82 12.20 -8.34
N ALA A 42 -19.02 11.64 -8.49
CA ALA A 42 -19.60 10.66 -7.55
C ALA A 42 -19.76 9.25 -8.15
N VAL A 43 -18.87 8.83 -9.06
CA VAL A 43 -18.86 7.45 -9.53
C VAL A 43 -18.53 6.53 -8.34
N PRO A 44 -19.37 5.54 -8.02
CA PRO A 44 -19.12 4.63 -6.92
C PRO A 44 -17.95 3.70 -7.27
N PHE A 45 -16.88 3.75 -6.46
CA PHE A 45 -15.75 2.85 -6.59
C PHE A 45 -16.02 1.52 -5.87
N SER A 46 -15.90 0.41 -6.59
CA SER A 46 -16.03 -0.95 -6.06
C SER A 46 -14.67 -1.59 -5.77
N GLN A 47 -13.72 -0.84 -5.19
CA GLN A 47 -12.41 -1.35 -4.80
C GLN A 47 -12.38 -1.70 -3.31
N CYS A 48 -11.88 -2.90 -2.99
CA CYS A 48 -11.79 -3.37 -1.61
C CYS A 48 -10.64 -2.71 -0.84
N SER A 49 -9.52 -2.48 -1.52
CA SER A 49 -8.27 -2.01 -0.92
C SER A 49 -7.61 -0.96 -1.80
N LEU A 50 -7.03 0.07 -1.18
CA LEU A 50 -6.25 1.09 -1.85
C LEU A 50 -4.77 0.68 -1.96
N GLU A 51 -4.01 1.39 -2.78
CA GLU A 51 -2.56 1.22 -2.86
C GLU A 51 -1.87 1.51 -1.52
N CYS A 52 -0.86 0.71 -1.18
CA CYS A 52 -0.12 0.88 0.06
C CYS A 52 0.93 1.99 -0.06
N ARG A 53 1.19 2.70 1.05
CA ARG A 53 2.26 3.70 1.13
C ARG A 53 3.64 3.03 0.99
N THR A 54 4.64 3.80 0.56
CA THR A 54 6.05 3.40 0.59
C THR A 54 6.44 2.85 1.97
N GLY A 55 7.12 1.70 1.99
CA GLY A 55 7.47 0.97 3.21
C GLY A 55 6.41 0.00 3.75
N TYR A 56 5.28 -0.14 3.06
CA TYR A 56 4.27 -1.15 3.34
C TYR A 56 4.14 -2.12 2.17
N ARG A 57 3.99 -3.41 2.48
CA ARG A 57 3.67 -4.46 1.50
C ARG A 57 2.19 -4.80 1.53
N LYS A 58 1.66 -5.23 0.38
CA LYS A 58 0.32 -5.80 0.23
C LYS A 58 0.30 -7.19 0.84
N GLN A 59 -0.42 -7.33 1.95
CA GLN A 59 -0.69 -8.61 2.58
C GLN A 59 -2.06 -9.09 2.14
N LEU A 60 -2.08 -10.16 1.34
CA LEU A 60 -3.34 -10.76 0.89
C LEU A 60 -4.13 -11.32 2.09
N ILE A 61 -5.41 -10.98 2.15
CA ILE A 61 -6.28 -11.42 3.24
C ILE A 61 -6.71 -12.85 2.94
N LYS A 62 -6.24 -13.79 3.77
CA LYS A 62 -6.71 -15.17 3.73
C LYS A 62 -8.12 -15.22 4.31
N VAL A 63 -9.14 -15.11 3.45
CA VAL A 63 -10.52 -15.43 3.79
C VAL A 63 -10.71 -16.94 3.80
N ASN A 64 -9.96 -17.64 4.66
CA ASN A 64 -10.14 -19.07 4.85
C ASN A 64 -11.36 -19.28 5.73
N PHE A 65 -12.56 -19.15 5.17
CA PHE A 65 -13.74 -19.75 5.76
C PHE A 65 -13.76 -21.22 5.34
N THR A 66 -12.98 -22.07 6.03
CA THR A 66 -13.13 -23.51 5.90
C THR A 66 -14.43 -23.89 6.60
N SER A 67 -15.54 -23.89 5.85
CA SER A 67 -16.79 -24.44 6.35
C SER A 67 -16.74 -25.95 6.16
N SER A 68 -16.37 -26.67 7.22
CA SER A 68 -16.43 -28.13 7.22
C SER A 68 -17.88 -28.56 7.40
N PHE A 69 -18.48 -29.11 6.34
CA PHE A 69 -19.80 -29.75 6.44
C PHE A 69 -19.65 -31.26 6.56
N LEU A 70 -20.40 -31.86 7.48
CA LEU A 70 -20.52 -33.31 7.62
C LEU A 70 -21.49 -33.82 6.55
N THR A 71 -20.96 -34.54 5.57
CA THR A 71 -21.79 -35.25 4.60
C THR A 71 -21.91 -36.72 5.00
N PHE A 72 -23.12 -37.27 4.92
CA PHE A 72 -23.35 -38.70 5.06
C PHE A 72 -23.51 -39.30 3.67
N HIS A 73 -22.51 -40.05 3.21
CA HIS A 73 -22.62 -40.85 1.99
C HIS A 73 -22.64 -42.31 2.40
N SER A 74 -23.70 -43.04 2.06
CA SER A 74 -23.84 -44.47 2.36
C SER A 74 -23.62 -44.85 3.83
N GLY A 75 -24.10 -44.02 4.77
CA GLY A 75 -23.99 -44.27 6.22
C GLY A 75 -22.63 -43.97 6.84
N VAL A 76 -21.70 -43.43 6.06
CA VAL A 76 -20.36 -43.01 6.52
C VAL A 76 -20.32 -41.49 6.63
N ALA A 77 -19.86 -40.95 7.76
CA ALA A 77 -19.64 -39.52 7.92
C ALA A 77 -18.30 -39.11 7.30
N GLN A 78 -18.33 -38.19 6.34
CA GLN A 78 -17.14 -37.67 5.69
C GLN A 78 -17.06 -36.14 5.85
N ILE A 79 -15.88 -35.66 6.25
CA ILE A 79 -15.54 -34.23 6.30
C ILE A 79 -15.23 -33.80 4.86
N SER A 80 -15.93 -32.78 4.39
CA SER A 80 -15.66 -32.16 3.10
C SER A 80 -15.30 -30.69 3.32
N ASP A 81 -14.14 -30.29 2.82
CA ASP A 81 -13.66 -28.92 2.89
C ASP A 81 -14.04 -28.20 1.59
N ILE A 82 -14.87 -27.15 1.69
CA ILE A 82 -15.09 -26.20 0.60
C ILE A 82 -14.07 -25.08 0.75
N SER A 83 -13.10 -25.04 -0.18
CA SER A 83 -12.23 -23.88 -0.36
C SER A 83 -12.89 -22.93 -1.34
N PHE A 84 -13.51 -21.85 -0.82
CA PHE A 84 -13.92 -20.74 -1.69
C PHE A 84 -12.66 -19.95 -2.03
N GLN A 85 -12.09 -20.23 -3.20
CA GLN A 85 -10.96 -19.49 -3.72
C GLN A 85 -11.50 -18.23 -4.36
N ASP A 86 -12.06 -17.34 -3.54
CA ASP A 86 -12.45 -16.03 -4.04
C ASP A 86 -11.18 -15.32 -4.52
N GLU A 87 -11.24 -14.76 -5.71
CA GLU A 87 -10.18 -13.98 -6.31
C GLU A 87 -9.83 -12.84 -5.34
N GLN A 88 -8.72 -12.97 -4.61
CA GLN A 88 -8.36 -12.11 -3.49
C GLN A 88 -7.97 -10.71 -3.99
N CYS A 89 -8.96 -9.91 -4.36
CA CYS A 89 -8.81 -8.50 -4.71
C CYS A 89 -8.62 -7.61 -3.48
N CYS A 90 -8.78 -8.18 -2.27
CA CYS A 90 -8.60 -7.49 -0.99
C CYS A 90 -7.21 -7.77 -0.40
N TRP A 91 -6.46 -6.71 -0.11
CA TRP A 91 -5.21 -6.76 0.66
C TRP A 91 -5.23 -5.78 1.84
N ALA A 92 -4.49 -6.11 2.89
CA ALA A 92 -4.16 -5.20 3.97
C ALA A 92 -2.71 -4.70 3.81
N CYS A 93 -2.44 -3.45 4.18
CA CYS A 93 -1.09 -2.92 4.14
C CYS A 93 -0.34 -3.30 5.42
N SER A 94 0.72 -4.10 5.28
CA SER A 94 1.58 -4.53 6.38
C SER A 94 2.91 -3.78 6.31
N LYS A 95 3.37 -3.21 7.42
CA LYS A 95 4.64 -2.47 7.47
C LYS A 95 5.82 -3.44 7.30
N CYS A 96 6.81 -3.06 6.51
CA CYS A 96 8.09 -3.78 6.41
C CYS A 96 9.10 -3.28 7.44
N GLU A 97 10.06 -4.13 7.80
CA GLU A 97 11.10 -3.76 8.75
C GLU A 97 12.01 -2.67 8.19
N ASP A 98 12.65 -1.90 9.06
CA ASP A 98 13.41 -0.71 8.64
C ASP A 98 14.69 -1.04 7.85
N TYR A 99 15.17 -2.28 7.92
CA TYR A 99 16.31 -2.80 7.15
C TYR A 99 15.89 -3.58 5.89
N GLU A 100 14.59 -3.61 5.58
CA GLU A 100 14.03 -4.34 4.44
C GLU A 100 13.60 -3.39 3.31
N TYR A 101 13.66 -3.92 2.09
CA TYR A 101 13.14 -3.28 0.89
C TYR A 101 12.11 -4.19 0.20
N LEU A 102 11.26 -3.58 -0.63
CA LEU A 102 10.25 -4.28 -1.42
C LEU A 102 10.90 -4.82 -2.70
N ILE A 103 10.98 -6.14 -2.82
CA ILE A 103 11.33 -6.79 -4.09
C ILE A 103 10.13 -6.82 -5.04
N ASN A 104 8.94 -7.00 -4.47
CA ASN A 104 7.65 -7.04 -5.14
C ASN A 104 6.61 -6.35 -4.23
N GLU A 105 5.41 -6.10 -4.73
CA GLU A 105 4.35 -5.43 -3.94
C GLU A 105 3.90 -6.22 -2.70
N THR A 106 4.09 -7.54 -2.68
CA THR A 106 3.63 -8.43 -1.61
C THR A 106 4.73 -8.92 -0.67
N HIS A 107 6.01 -8.78 -1.05
CA HIS A 107 7.13 -9.36 -0.31
C HIS A 107 8.23 -8.33 -0.04
N CYS A 108 8.71 -8.34 1.21
CA CYS A 108 9.85 -7.56 1.68
C CYS A 108 10.99 -8.50 2.01
N VAL A 109 12.22 -8.06 1.72
CA VAL A 109 13.44 -8.81 1.95
C VAL A 109 14.48 -7.90 2.60
N ALA A 110 15.30 -8.48 3.46
CA ALA A 110 16.39 -7.76 4.13
C ALA A 110 17.49 -7.37 3.14
N CYS A 111 18.09 -6.20 3.33
CA CYS A 111 19.34 -5.86 2.67
C CYS A 111 20.50 -6.72 3.20
N ASP A 112 21.53 -6.89 2.37
CA ASP A 112 22.76 -7.60 2.75
C ASP A 112 23.54 -6.86 3.86
N LEU A 113 24.46 -7.57 4.53
CA LEU A 113 25.30 -6.95 5.56
C LEU A 113 26.12 -5.78 4.97
N GLY A 114 26.02 -4.61 5.61
CA GLY A 114 26.65 -3.39 5.11
C GLY A 114 25.82 -2.62 4.09
N TRP A 115 24.58 -3.03 3.83
CA TRP A 115 23.62 -2.36 2.95
C TRP A 115 22.40 -1.84 3.73
N TRP A 116 21.85 -0.71 3.29
CA TRP A 116 20.67 -0.09 3.89
C TRP A 116 19.62 0.23 2.82
N PRO A 117 18.32 0.08 3.10
CA PRO A 117 17.27 0.38 2.13
C PRO A 117 17.17 1.88 1.81
N THR A 118 16.91 2.20 0.55
CA THR A 118 16.62 3.56 0.08
C THR A 118 15.33 4.12 0.68
N ASP A 119 15.13 5.45 0.66
CA ASP A 119 13.90 6.10 1.15
C ASP A 119 12.64 5.61 0.40
N ASP A 120 12.76 5.38 -0.91
CA ASP A 120 11.71 4.78 -1.74
C ASP A 120 11.44 3.29 -1.45
N ARG A 121 12.24 2.66 -0.58
CA ARG A 121 12.17 1.25 -0.18
C ARG A 121 12.18 0.25 -1.34
N LYS A 122 12.74 0.63 -2.49
CA LYS A 122 12.82 -0.23 -3.70
C LYS A 122 14.17 -0.89 -3.92
N GLY A 123 15.22 -0.43 -3.25
CA GLY A 123 16.56 -1.01 -3.36
C GLY A 123 17.39 -0.75 -2.12
N CYS A 124 18.62 -1.26 -2.15
CA CYS A 124 19.61 -1.06 -1.09
C CYS A 124 20.80 -0.25 -1.63
N TYR A 125 21.42 0.52 -0.75
CA TYR A 125 22.69 1.20 -1.02
C TYR A 125 23.75 0.75 0.00
N ASP A 126 25.02 0.80 -0.41
CA ASP A 126 26.14 0.39 0.43
C ASP A 126 26.47 1.48 1.47
N LEU A 127 26.52 1.11 2.75
CA LEU A 127 26.98 1.99 3.84
C LEU A 127 28.49 2.19 3.82
N SER A 128 29.25 1.24 3.25
CA SER A 128 30.71 1.22 3.22
C SER A 128 31.33 2.37 2.39
N ILE A 129 30.54 3.03 1.56
CA ILE A 129 31.03 4.12 0.70
C ILE A 129 30.43 5.46 1.12
N ASN A 130 29.15 5.47 1.51
CA ASN A 130 28.39 6.71 1.69
C ASN A 130 28.25 7.15 3.15
N HIS A 131 28.37 6.23 4.11
CA HIS A 131 28.05 6.48 5.53
C HIS A 131 29.17 6.13 6.52
N LEU A 132 30.35 5.71 6.06
CA LEU A 132 31.51 5.79 6.94
C LEU A 132 31.74 7.25 7.29
N LYS A 133 31.37 7.59 8.52
CA LYS A 133 31.95 8.69 9.28
C LYS A 133 33.43 8.38 9.47
N HIS A 134 34.23 8.47 8.41
CA HIS A 134 35.63 8.79 8.58
C HIS A 134 35.69 10.04 9.44
N MET A 135 36.63 10.10 10.39
CA MET A 135 36.90 11.34 11.11
C MET A 135 37.26 12.40 10.08
N ARG A 136 36.29 13.20 9.67
CA ARG A 136 36.53 14.30 8.75
C ARG A 136 37.39 15.30 9.51
N TRP A 137 38.53 15.67 8.94
CA TRP A 137 39.44 16.68 9.50
C TRP A 137 38.75 18.03 9.74
N ARG A 138 37.64 18.30 9.04
CA ARG A 138 36.79 19.49 9.23
C ARG A 138 35.68 19.32 10.27
N SER A 139 35.56 18.16 10.90
CA SER A 139 34.59 17.98 11.98
C SER A 139 35.13 18.54 13.29
N LEU A 140 34.27 19.18 14.09
CA LEU A 140 34.64 19.71 15.41
C LEU A 140 35.25 18.63 16.31
N TYR A 141 34.76 17.40 16.20
CA TYR A 141 35.28 16.23 16.93
C TYR A 141 36.75 15.92 16.64
N SER A 142 37.29 16.31 15.47
CA SER A 142 38.70 16.10 15.10
C SER A 142 39.56 17.36 15.33
N ILE A 143 38.97 18.54 15.17
CA ILE A 143 39.66 19.84 15.37
C ILE A 143 39.99 20.08 16.84
N VAL A 144 39.03 19.83 17.74
CA VAL A 144 39.21 20.13 19.18
C VAL A 144 40.41 19.37 19.77
N PRO A 145 40.53 18.03 19.65
CA PRO A 145 41.69 17.29 20.16
C PRO A 145 43.01 17.72 19.50
N ALA A 146 43.00 18.07 18.21
CA ALA A 146 44.19 18.52 17.50
C ALA A 146 44.73 19.84 18.07
N ILE A 147 43.85 20.80 18.36
CA ILE A 147 44.24 22.08 18.97
C ILE A 147 44.83 21.86 20.37
N PHE A 148 44.20 21.03 21.19
CA PHE A 148 44.72 20.71 22.54
C PHE A 148 46.10 20.04 22.47
N ALA A 149 46.31 19.12 21.53
CA ALA A 149 47.62 18.49 21.32
C ALA A 149 48.69 19.52 20.91
N VAL A 150 48.37 20.42 19.97
CA VAL A 150 49.30 21.47 19.53
C VAL A 150 49.66 22.42 20.67
N ILE A 151 48.68 22.84 21.49
CA ILE A 151 48.95 23.69 22.66
C ILE A 151 49.88 22.97 23.65
N GLY A 152 49.64 21.69 23.91
CA GLY A 152 50.51 20.88 24.78
C GLY A 152 51.94 20.79 24.27
N ILE A 153 52.13 20.54 22.96
CA ILE A 153 53.46 20.48 22.34
C ILE A 153 54.18 21.82 22.44
N ILE A 154 53.49 22.94 22.18
CA ILE A 154 54.07 24.27 22.32
C ILE A 154 54.51 24.51 23.76
N ALA A 155 53.67 24.21 24.75
CA ALA A 155 54.02 24.36 26.16
C ALA A 155 55.27 23.56 26.56
N THR A 156 55.48 22.36 26.00
CA THR A 156 56.70 21.56 26.26
C THR A 156 57.97 22.12 25.61
N LEU A 157 57.86 22.88 24.51
CA LEU A 157 59.01 23.46 23.82
C LEU A 157 59.49 24.77 24.46
N PHE A 158 58.63 25.44 25.22
CA PHE A 158 58.95 26.70 25.90
C PHE A 158 59.44 26.52 27.34
N VAL A 159 59.58 25.27 27.81
CA VAL A 159 60.24 24.90 29.07
C VAL A 159 61.72 24.62 28.83
#